data_AF-A0A841JAE8-F1
#
_entry.id   AF-A0A841JAE8-F1
#
_cell.length_a   1.000
_cell.length_b   1.000
_cell.length_c   1.000
_cell.angle_alpha   90.00
_cell.angle_beta   90.00
_cell.angle_gamma   90.00
#
_symmetry.space_group_name_H-M   'P 1'
#
loop_
_entity.id
_entity.type
_entity.pdbx_description
1 polymer ?
#
loop_
_entity_poly.entity_id
_entity_poly.type
_entity_poly.pdbx_seq_one_letter_code
_entity_poly.pdbx_strand_id
1 'polypeptide(L)'
;MDCFNQFPKLFGRKKFWIACFYLLGYQQVRAQNAVSLNDLSFFDNPSSNWKIAAGAQADIAQDEFLTVKDGTGVLVNLPGKKGAKDLFTKTVYGDADLELDYMMAKGSNSGIYLQGRYEIQLLDSWGTVNPKSGDNGGIYERWDDSKPDGQQGYDGHAPRQNASRAPGLWQHMKISFQAPRFDGKGQKISNAKVLYVWLNGVLIQDNVELSGPTRGAFDKGETATGPLRLQGDHGAVAFRNIRIINYDKPQPMLSNLKYWVYKGGDISMDEYKKLKPESEGTSRVLSSNQSKLNNDFLLRYTGNIQVKEAGEYAFKLSVPGGKGIFRINGTDVVALSENAGQGKVQLQAGDHPFELFYSKTVDWAKPALGLTVAGPGVREYLLSDANVSNNDPVDPIIISAASNTIVRSFSDLPGGIRVTHGVNVGSPGLLHYTYDLDKGMIVAIWRGGFLDATPMWHDRGDGSSRPAGSVQYLGKPVPAIEKLHDANAAWGLDTAGTGYKPKGYVLNADDVPAFKYLIYGIPVNDASTLMDKGQGIHREITLANGVDGLFYHLASGNIETLGNGLYAIDDKSYYIRIDDAGGAKPLVRDANGKQELIIPIQKKLTYSIIL
;
A
#
# COMPACT_ATOMS: atom_id res chain seq x y z
N MET A 1 -13.20 -47.37 67.61
CA MET A 1 -12.45 -46.27 66.96
C MET A 1 -13.16 -45.90 65.67
N ASP A 2 -14.48 -45.70 65.70
CA ASP A 2 -15.25 -44.56 66.24
C ASP A 2 -15.34 -43.46 65.17
N CYS A 3 -16.38 -43.47 64.33
CA CYS A 3 -17.76 -42.99 64.56
C CYS A 3 -17.85 -41.47 64.66
N PHE A 4 -18.60 -40.85 63.72
CA PHE A 4 -19.87 -40.11 63.96
C PHE A 4 -20.46 -39.74 62.57
N ASN A 5 -21.51 -40.41 62.07
CA ASN A 5 -22.96 -40.12 62.22
C ASN A 5 -23.37 -38.74 61.64
N GLN A 6 -24.40 -38.53 60.79
CA GLN A 6 -25.76 -39.12 60.67
C GLN A 6 -26.44 -38.65 59.34
N PHE A 7 -27.32 -39.48 58.76
CA PHE A 7 -28.45 -39.10 57.85
C PHE A 7 -29.68 -38.64 58.69
N PRO A 8 -30.80 -38.00 58.21
CA PRO A 8 -31.49 -38.19 56.90
C PRO A 8 -32.30 -36.99 56.28
N LYS A 9 -32.81 -37.25 55.06
CA LYS A 9 -33.98 -36.71 54.28
C LYS A 9 -34.82 -35.54 54.83
N LEU A 10 -35.19 -34.57 53.96
CA LEU A 10 -36.59 -34.18 53.66
C LEU A 10 -36.71 -33.09 52.57
N PHE A 11 -37.89 -33.06 51.95
CA PHE A 11 -38.28 -32.43 50.69
C PHE A 11 -38.21 -30.89 50.60
N GLY A 12 -37.93 -30.41 49.39
CA GLY A 12 -38.76 -29.41 48.70
C GLY A 12 -38.43 -27.94 48.95
N ARG A 13 -37.87 -27.27 47.93
CA ARG A 13 -38.11 -25.84 47.69
C ARG A 13 -37.83 -25.46 46.24
N LYS A 14 -38.74 -24.63 45.74
CA LYS A 14 -38.96 -24.23 44.35
C LYS A 14 -37.74 -23.55 43.73
N LYS A 15 -37.36 -23.95 42.50
CA LYS A 15 -36.42 -23.20 41.67
C LYS A 15 -37.12 -21.94 41.14
N PHE A 16 -36.84 -20.79 41.74
CA PHE A 16 -37.08 -19.48 41.12
C PHE A 16 -35.95 -19.24 40.12
N TRP A 17 -36.24 -19.35 38.82
CA TRP A 17 -35.36 -18.85 37.77
C TRP A 17 -35.69 -17.37 37.57
N ILE A 18 -34.83 -16.49 38.08
CA ILE A 18 -34.82 -15.08 37.67
C ILE A 18 -34.04 -15.02 36.35
N ALA A 19 -34.77 -14.96 35.24
CA ALA A 19 -34.21 -14.63 33.95
C ALA A 19 -34.05 -13.10 33.87
N CYS A 20 -32.86 -12.59 34.21
CA CYS A 20 -32.46 -11.23 33.83
C CYS A 20 -32.08 -11.23 32.35
N PHE A 21 -33.03 -10.87 31.48
CA PHE A 21 -32.75 -10.47 30.10
C PHE A 21 -32.02 -9.13 30.09
N TYR A 22 -30.68 -9.15 30.14
CA TYR A 22 -29.89 -8.02 29.64
C TYR A 22 -29.87 -8.12 28.11
N LEU A 23 -30.80 -7.43 27.47
CA LEU A 23 -30.72 -7.06 26.05
C LEU A 23 -29.62 -6.01 25.88
N LEU A 24 -28.36 -6.44 25.96
CA LEU A 24 -27.25 -5.69 25.38
C LEU A 24 -27.27 -5.97 23.88
N GLY A 25 -28.03 -5.13 23.17
CA GLY A 25 -27.91 -5.01 21.72
C GLY A 25 -26.53 -4.46 21.38
N TYR A 26 -25.53 -5.34 21.35
CA TYR A 26 -24.28 -5.07 20.64
C TYR A 26 -24.62 -5.08 19.15
N GLN A 27 -25.05 -3.92 18.64
CA GLN A 27 -24.84 -3.65 17.22
C GLN A 27 -23.34 -3.55 17.03
N GLN A 28 -22.71 -4.66 16.63
CA GLN A 28 -21.47 -4.58 15.91
C GLN A 28 -21.76 -3.76 14.65
N VAL A 29 -21.39 -2.49 14.66
CA VAL A 29 -21.27 -1.68 13.44
C VAL A 29 -20.15 -2.32 12.63
N ARG A 30 -20.48 -3.38 11.89
CA ARG A 30 -19.57 -3.97 10.91
C ARG A 30 -19.34 -2.93 9.83
N ALA A 31 -18.06 -2.69 9.52
CA ALA A 31 -17.57 -1.71 8.58
C ALA A 31 -18.37 -1.71 7.26
N GLN A 32 -19.22 -0.71 7.06
CA GLN A 32 -20.01 -0.48 5.84
C GLN A 32 -19.18 0.06 4.67
N ASN A 33 -17.86 -0.06 4.73
CA ASN A 33 -16.97 0.57 3.75
C ASN A 33 -16.67 -0.35 2.56
N ALA A 34 -16.89 -1.66 2.66
CA ALA A 34 -16.67 -2.59 1.55
C ALA A 34 -17.90 -2.69 0.65
N VAL A 35 -17.72 -2.59 -0.66
CA VAL A 35 -18.77 -2.79 -1.65
C VAL A 35 -19.01 -4.28 -1.85
N SER A 36 -20.25 -4.72 -1.64
CA SER A 36 -20.65 -6.10 -1.93
C SER A 36 -20.71 -6.33 -3.44
N LEU A 37 -19.95 -7.31 -3.94
CA LEU A 37 -19.92 -7.72 -5.35
C LEU A 37 -20.61 -9.09 -5.56
N ASN A 38 -21.77 -9.27 -4.91
CA ASN A 38 -22.65 -10.44 -5.11
C ASN A 38 -23.65 -10.21 -6.25
N ASP A 39 -24.02 -8.95 -6.48
CA ASP A 39 -24.87 -8.48 -7.56
C ASP A 39 -24.48 -7.02 -7.87
N LEU A 40 -25.22 -6.36 -8.77
CA LEU A 40 -24.97 -4.97 -9.15
C LEU A 40 -25.84 -3.96 -8.37
N SER A 41 -26.50 -4.34 -7.28
CA SER A 41 -27.51 -3.51 -6.61
C SER A 41 -26.94 -2.24 -5.99
N PHE A 42 -25.62 -2.19 -5.75
CA PHE A 42 -24.90 -1.02 -5.27
C PHE A 42 -24.86 0.12 -6.30
N PHE A 43 -24.97 -0.23 -7.58
CA PHE A 43 -24.83 0.68 -8.70
C PHE A 43 -26.18 1.09 -9.27
N ASP A 44 -26.23 2.29 -9.83
CA ASP A 44 -27.44 2.86 -10.44
C ASP A 44 -27.58 2.40 -11.89
N ASN A 45 -28.70 1.75 -12.18
CA ASN A 45 -29.12 1.24 -13.51
C ASN A 45 -27.97 0.72 -14.41
N PRO A 46 -27.24 -0.34 -13.99
CA PRO A 46 -26.13 -0.89 -14.77
C PRO A 46 -26.57 -1.33 -16.17
N SER A 47 -25.77 -1.00 -17.18
CA SER A 47 -25.93 -1.50 -18.55
C SER A 47 -25.32 -2.89 -18.72
N SER A 48 -25.65 -3.55 -19.85
CA SER A 48 -25.31 -4.96 -20.10
C SER A 48 -23.81 -5.27 -20.23
N ASN A 49 -22.95 -4.25 -20.40
CA ASN A 49 -21.49 -4.42 -20.37
C ASN A 49 -20.96 -4.71 -18.96
N TRP A 50 -21.72 -4.36 -17.91
CA TRP A 50 -21.33 -4.62 -16.53
C TRP A 50 -21.93 -5.92 -16.01
N LYS A 51 -21.10 -6.75 -15.38
CA LYS A 51 -21.56 -7.97 -14.70
C LYS A 51 -20.69 -8.34 -13.51
N ILE A 52 -21.23 -9.22 -12.68
CA ILE A 52 -20.49 -9.85 -11.58
C ILE A 52 -19.96 -11.21 -12.05
N ALA A 53 -18.73 -11.53 -11.62
CA ALA A 53 -18.00 -12.76 -11.93
C ALA A 53 -17.21 -13.25 -10.71
N ALA A 54 -16.78 -14.51 -10.72
CA ALA A 54 -15.82 -15.05 -9.75
C ALA A 54 -14.36 -14.69 -10.06
N GLY A 55 -14.09 -14.34 -11.32
CA GLY A 55 -12.74 -14.04 -11.79
C GLY A 55 -12.74 -13.49 -13.20
N ALA A 56 -11.67 -12.77 -13.53
CA ALA A 56 -11.37 -12.27 -14.87
C ALA A 56 -9.93 -12.64 -15.24
N GLN A 57 -9.68 -12.81 -16.54
CA GLN A 57 -8.37 -13.13 -17.09
C GLN A 57 -8.22 -12.40 -18.42
N ALA A 58 -7.19 -11.55 -18.51
CA ALA A 58 -6.73 -11.00 -19.78
C ALA A 58 -5.73 -11.95 -20.46
N ASP A 59 -5.73 -11.92 -21.78
CA ASP A 59 -4.63 -12.48 -22.57
C ASP A 59 -3.63 -11.36 -22.88
N ILE A 60 -2.38 -11.52 -22.44
CA ILE A 60 -1.31 -10.55 -22.65
C ILE A 60 -0.95 -10.36 -24.14
N ALA A 61 -1.40 -11.26 -25.02
CA ALA A 61 -1.19 -11.17 -26.45
C ALA A 61 -2.38 -10.53 -27.21
N GLN A 62 -3.57 -10.43 -26.61
CA GLN A 62 -4.78 -9.97 -27.29
C GLN A 62 -5.27 -8.64 -26.73
N ASP A 63 -5.49 -7.68 -27.63
CA ASP A 63 -5.98 -6.35 -27.27
C ASP A 63 -7.48 -6.42 -26.91
N GLU A 64 -7.88 -5.67 -25.87
CA GLU A 64 -9.28 -5.46 -25.45
C GLU A 64 -10.08 -6.74 -25.13
N PHE A 65 -9.38 -7.81 -24.73
CA PHE A 65 -10.00 -9.11 -24.48
C PHE A 65 -9.86 -9.57 -23.02
N LEU A 66 -11.01 -9.80 -22.37
CA LEU A 66 -11.12 -10.46 -21.07
C LEU A 66 -12.02 -11.69 -21.17
N THR A 67 -11.57 -12.79 -20.59
CA THR A 67 -12.42 -13.92 -20.24
C THR A 67 -12.86 -13.83 -18.78
N VAL A 68 -14.00 -14.41 -18.47
CA VAL A 68 -14.63 -14.32 -17.15
C VAL A 68 -15.13 -15.69 -16.70
N LYS A 69 -15.06 -15.91 -15.39
CA LYS A 69 -15.60 -17.12 -14.75
C LYS A 69 -16.87 -16.75 -14.01
N ASP A 70 -17.95 -17.49 -14.25
CA ASP A 70 -19.23 -17.26 -13.57
C ASP A 70 -19.09 -17.40 -12.04
N GLY A 71 -19.79 -16.54 -11.30
CA GLY A 71 -19.81 -16.48 -9.84
C GLY A 71 -19.75 -15.04 -9.34
N THR A 72 -19.22 -14.82 -8.13
CA THR A 72 -19.26 -13.51 -7.44
C THR A 72 -17.90 -13.06 -6.92
N GLY A 73 -17.77 -11.75 -6.65
CA GLY A 73 -16.56 -11.15 -6.06
C GLY A 73 -15.76 -10.24 -6.99
N VAL A 74 -16.03 -10.25 -8.29
CA VAL A 74 -15.37 -9.40 -9.29
C VAL A 74 -16.43 -8.68 -10.12
N LEU A 75 -16.33 -7.36 -10.21
CA LEU A 75 -17.09 -6.53 -11.15
C LEU A 75 -16.32 -6.47 -12.47
N VAL A 76 -16.95 -6.78 -13.59
CA VAL A 76 -16.30 -6.79 -14.91
C VAL A 76 -17.07 -5.90 -15.89
N ASN A 77 -16.32 -5.09 -16.63
CA ASN A 77 -16.77 -4.36 -17.80
C ASN A 77 -16.32 -5.06 -19.09
N LEU A 78 -17.28 -5.38 -19.96
CA LEU A 78 -17.06 -5.91 -21.32
C LEU A 78 -17.84 -5.02 -22.31
N PRO A 79 -17.25 -3.92 -22.80
CA PRO A 79 -18.00 -2.90 -23.56
C PRO A 79 -18.58 -3.42 -24.90
N GLY A 80 -18.01 -4.46 -25.49
CA GLY A 80 -18.44 -4.94 -26.81
C GLY A 80 -18.36 -3.83 -27.87
N LYS A 81 -19.17 -3.93 -28.94
CA LYS A 81 -19.09 -2.97 -30.07
C LYS A 81 -20.10 -1.82 -30.02
N LYS A 82 -21.21 -1.93 -29.26
CA LYS A 82 -22.27 -0.91 -29.21
C LYS A 82 -23.03 -0.93 -27.88
N GLY A 83 -23.38 0.24 -27.37
CA GLY A 83 -24.35 0.42 -26.28
C GLY A 83 -23.78 0.27 -24.86
N ALA A 84 -22.45 0.15 -24.72
CA ALA A 84 -21.79 0.23 -23.42
C ALA A 84 -22.02 1.59 -22.76
N LYS A 85 -22.19 1.59 -21.45
CA LYS A 85 -22.33 2.80 -20.64
C LYS A 85 -21.45 2.70 -19.41
N ASP A 86 -21.21 3.84 -18.81
CA ASP A 86 -20.52 3.95 -17.52
C ASP A 86 -21.39 3.44 -16.38
N LEU A 87 -20.73 3.11 -15.28
CA LEU A 87 -21.37 2.64 -14.06
C LEU A 87 -21.26 3.70 -12.97
N PHE A 88 -22.39 4.02 -12.34
CA PHE A 88 -22.46 5.01 -11.27
C PHE A 88 -22.88 4.35 -9.96
N THR A 89 -22.37 4.82 -8.83
CA THR A 89 -22.88 4.41 -7.52
C THR A 89 -24.21 5.09 -7.23
N LYS A 90 -25.13 4.40 -6.55
CA LYS A 90 -26.36 5.03 -6.04
C LYS A 90 -26.07 6.07 -4.96
N THR A 91 -25.10 5.76 -4.10
CA THR A 91 -24.63 6.67 -3.06
C THR A 91 -23.77 7.77 -3.67
N VAL A 92 -23.93 8.99 -3.17
CA VAL A 92 -23.09 10.14 -3.48
C VAL A 92 -22.14 10.43 -2.32
N TYR A 93 -20.93 10.88 -2.63
CA TYR A 93 -19.84 11.05 -1.67
C TYR A 93 -19.29 12.47 -1.68
N GLY A 94 -18.89 12.96 -0.52
CA GLY A 94 -18.15 14.22 -0.35
C GLY A 94 -16.64 13.94 -0.35
N ASP A 95 -15.99 14.24 0.77
CA ASP A 95 -14.64 13.73 1.03
C ASP A 95 -14.68 12.21 1.17
N ALA A 96 -13.78 11.53 0.47
CA ALA A 96 -13.75 10.08 0.50
C ALA A 96 -12.34 9.52 0.30
N ASP A 97 -12.10 8.36 0.89
CA ASP A 97 -10.97 7.51 0.53
C ASP A 97 -11.51 6.28 -0.22
N LEU A 98 -10.91 5.97 -1.37
CA LEU A 98 -11.21 4.81 -2.20
C LEU A 98 -9.99 3.89 -2.25
N GLU A 99 -10.20 2.60 -2.01
CA GLU A 99 -9.20 1.55 -2.17
C GLU A 99 -9.81 0.42 -2.99
N LEU A 100 -9.14 -0.03 -4.05
CA LEU A 100 -9.62 -1.10 -4.90
C LEU A 100 -8.46 -1.83 -5.59
N ASP A 101 -8.76 -3.02 -6.10
CA ASP A 101 -7.93 -3.68 -7.09
C ASP A 101 -8.60 -3.62 -8.46
N TYR A 102 -7.82 -3.47 -9.52
CA TYR A 102 -8.31 -3.54 -10.89
C TYR A 102 -7.36 -4.32 -11.81
N MET A 103 -7.92 -4.92 -12.86
CA MET A 103 -7.19 -5.64 -13.91
C MET A 103 -7.65 -5.11 -15.25
N MET A 104 -6.70 -4.86 -16.16
CA MET A 104 -6.98 -4.35 -17.51
C MET A 104 -6.61 -5.38 -18.57
N ALA A 105 -7.40 -5.44 -19.64
CA ALA A 105 -6.95 -6.06 -20.89
C ALA A 105 -5.84 -5.23 -21.53
N LYS A 106 -5.08 -5.85 -22.44
CA LYS A 106 -4.03 -5.14 -23.18
C LYS A 106 -4.66 -4.04 -24.04
N GLY A 107 -4.04 -2.86 -24.04
CA GLY A 107 -4.52 -1.68 -24.75
C GLY A 107 -5.78 -1.03 -24.14
N SER A 108 -6.33 -1.58 -23.05
CA SER A 108 -7.59 -1.09 -22.48
C SER A 108 -7.49 0.33 -21.93
N ASN A 109 -8.63 1.04 -22.00
CA ASN A 109 -8.84 2.35 -21.41
C ASN A 109 -10.13 2.37 -20.56
N SER A 110 -10.08 2.98 -19.39
CA SER A 110 -11.20 3.21 -18.47
C SER A 110 -10.83 4.39 -17.56
N GLY A 111 -11.62 4.66 -16.53
CA GLY A 111 -11.37 5.78 -15.63
C GLY A 111 -12.19 5.69 -14.36
N ILE A 112 -11.62 6.18 -13.26
CA ILE A 112 -12.32 6.34 -11.99
C ILE A 112 -12.62 7.83 -11.81
N TYR A 113 -13.89 8.20 -11.94
CA TYR A 113 -14.33 9.58 -11.77
C TYR A 113 -14.84 9.81 -10.35
N LEU A 114 -14.06 10.57 -9.58
CA LEU A 114 -14.42 11.05 -8.25
C LEU A 114 -15.56 12.07 -8.39
N GLN A 115 -16.65 11.85 -7.67
CA GLN A 115 -17.91 12.61 -7.82
C GLN A 115 -18.46 12.65 -9.26
N GLY A 116 -18.08 11.71 -10.12
CA GLY A 116 -18.44 11.68 -11.54
C GLY A 116 -17.71 12.71 -12.39
N ARG A 117 -16.76 13.46 -11.81
CA ARG A 117 -16.20 14.68 -12.40
C ARG A 117 -14.68 14.72 -12.53
N TYR A 118 -13.96 14.11 -11.60
CA TYR A 118 -12.50 14.19 -11.58
C TYR A 118 -11.92 12.82 -11.85
N GLU A 119 -11.44 12.62 -13.08
CA GLU A 119 -10.93 11.35 -13.56
C GLU A 119 -9.51 11.07 -13.05
N ILE A 120 -9.39 9.96 -12.33
CA ILE A 120 -8.13 9.23 -12.22
C ILE A 120 -8.13 8.21 -13.36
N GLN A 121 -7.21 8.41 -14.30
CA GLN A 121 -7.14 7.68 -15.54
C GLN A 121 -6.73 6.23 -15.32
N LEU A 122 -7.36 5.29 -16.05
CA LEU A 122 -6.93 3.89 -16.12
C LEU A 122 -6.60 3.56 -17.58
N LEU A 123 -5.31 3.37 -17.88
CA LEU A 123 -4.84 3.00 -19.22
C LEU A 123 -3.87 1.83 -19.09
N ASP A 124 -3.80 0.97 -20.10
CA ASP A 124 -2.65 0.07 -20.26
C ASP A 124 -1.39 0.87 -20.59
N SER A 125 -0.74 1.38 -19.54
CA SER A 125 0.54 2.10 -19.59
C SER A 125 1.72 1.16 -19.28
N TRP A 126 1.59 -0.15 -19.49
CA TRP A 126 2.68 -1.09 -19.24
C TRP A 126 3.90 -0.81 -20.13
N GLY A 127 5.04 -0.53 -19.51
CA GLY A 127 6.28 -0.16 -20.21
C GLY A 127 6.39 1.32 -20.59
N THR A 128 5.43 2.17 -20.21
CA THR A 128 5.56 3.63 -20.40
C THR A 128 6.67 4.20 -19.53
N VAL A 129 7.67 4.84 -20.13
CA VAL A 129 8.80 5.46 -19.41
C VAL A 129 8.48 6.89 -18.94
N ASN A 130 7.81 7.68 -19.80
CA ASN A 130 7.45 9.07 -19.52
C ASN A 130 5.93 9.20 -19.49
N PRO A 131 5.28 8.95 -18.33
CA PRO A 131 3.84 8.99 -18.26
C PRO A 131 3.30 10.42 -18.40
N LYS A 132 2.08 10.53 -18.92
CA LYS A 132 1.31 11.77 -19.08
C LYS A 132 0.06 11.75 -18.21
N SER A 133 -0.68 12.86 -18.19
CA SER A 133 -2.01 12.97 -17.57
C SER A 133 -3.01 11.91 -18.06
N GLY A 134 -2.84 11.44 -19.31
CA GLY A 134 -3.64 10.37 -19.92
C GLY A 134 -3.12 8.95 -19.69
N ASP A 135 -2.02 8.76 -18.96
CA ASP A 135 -1.52 7.45 -18.55
C ASP A 135 -2.13 7.00 -17.22
N ASN A 136 -1.98 5.72 -16.90
CA ASN A 136 -2.52 5.10 -15.69
C ASN A 136 -2.16 5.85 -14.40
N GLY A 137 -3.19 6.22 -13.62
CA GLY A 137 -3.06 7.00 -12.39
C GLY A 137 -2.81 8.51 -12.59
N GLY A 138 -2.80 8.98 -13.84
CA GLY A 138 -2.85 10.40 -14.17
C GLY A 138 -4.19 11.02 -13.76
N ILE A 139 -4.16 12.30 -13.42
CA ILE A 139 -5.39 13.10 -13.33
C ILE A 139 -5.62 13.70 -14.71
N TYR A 140 -6.73 13.31 -15.33
CA TYR A 140 -6.96 13.62 -16.75
C TYR A 140 -7.16 15.11 -16.99
N GLU A 141 -6.94 15.53 -18.24
CA GLU A 141 -7.00 16.93 -18.62
C GLU A 141 -8.42 17.48 -18.57
N ARG A 142 -8.51 18.77 -18.24
CA ARG A 142 -9.66 19.60 -18.57
C ARG A 142 -9.61 19.95 -20.05
N TRP A 143 -10.75 20.36 -20.59
CA TRP A 143 -10.88 20.58 -22.03
C TRP A 143 -11.53 21.92 -22.35
N ASP A 144 -10.91 22.68 -23.25
CA ASP A 144 -11.40 23.96 -23.76
C ASP A 144 -11.56 23.87 -25.29
N ASP A 145 -12.80 23.65 -25.73
CA ASP A 145 -13.16 23.53 -27.15
C ASP A 145 -12.92 24.83 -27.95
N SER A 146 -12.68 25.96 -27.28
CA SER A 146 -12.38 27.23 -27.96
C SER A 146 -10.92 27.37 -28.41
N LYS A 147 -10.03 26.48 -27.91
CA LYS A 147 -8.60 26.51 -28.25
C LYS A 147 -8.30 25.76 -29.56
N PRO A 148 -7.16 26.07 -30.21
CA PRO A 148 -6.71 25.35 -31.41
C PRO A 148 -6.54 23.84 -31.17
N ASP A 149 -6.65 23.07 -32.24
CA ASP A 149 -6.40 21.63 -32.23
C ASP A 149 -5.01 21.29 -31.66
N GLY A 150 -5.00 20.36 -30.71
CA GLY A 150 -3.80 19.97 -29.96
C GLY A 150 -3.46 20.86 -28.77
N GLN A 151 -4.25 21.91 -28.50
CA GLN A 151 -4.06 22.82 -27.35
C GLN A 151 -5.29 22.90 -26.44
N GLN A 152 -6.32 22.09 -26.69
CA GLN A 152 -7.55 22.10 -25.90
C GLN A 152 -7.38 21.50 -24.51
N GLY A 153 -6.49 20.52 -24.36
CA GLY A 153 -6.15 19.90 -23.08
C GLY A 153 -5.38 20.86 -22.17
N TYR A 154 -5.81 21.00 -20.92
CA TYR A 154 -5.10 21.78 -19.91
C TYR A 154 -5.36 21.24 -18.50
N ASP A 155 -4.53 21.63 -17.53
CA ASP A 155 -4.70 21.26 -16.11
C ASP A 155 -4.75 19.74 -15.85
N GLY A 156 -4.07 18.95 -16.68
CA GLY A 156 -3.84 17.52 -16.44
C GLY A 156 -2.55 17.30 -15.65
N HIS A 157 -2.53 16.28 -14.81
CA HIS A 157 -1.38 15.96 -13.97
C HIS A 157 -0.90 14.53 -14.23
N ALA A 158 0.28 14.40 -14.82
CA ALA A 158 0.94 13.11 -15.00
C ALA A 158 1.26 12.47 -13.64
N PRO A 159 1.18 11.13 -13.52
CA PRO A 159 1.67 10.46 -12.32
C PRO A 159 3.19 10.68 -12.21
N ARG A 160 3.69 10.83 -10.97
CA ARG A 160 5.11 11.08 -10.68
C ARG A 160 6.07 10.05 -11.31
N GLN A 161 5.59 8.82 -11.47
CA GLN A 161 6.27 7.74 -12.18
C GLN A 161 5.27 6.67 -12.60
N ASN A 162 5.63 5.85 -13.59
CA ASN A 162 4.83 4.71 -13.97
C ASN A 162 4.97 3.57 -12.96
N ALA A 163 3.86 3.19 -12.32
CA ALA A 163 3.78 2.05 -11.42
C ALA A 163 2.90 0.91 -11.99
N SER A 164 2.57 0.95 -13.27
CA SER A 164 1.67 -0.03 -13.92
C SER A 164 2.32 -1.40 -14.02
N ARG A 165 1.52 -2.41 -13.70
CA ARG A 165 1.77 -3.81 -14.03
C ARG A 165 1.30 -4.19 -15.44
N ALA A 166 1.76 -5.33 -15.94
CA ALA A 166 1.36 -5.88 -17.24
C ALA A 166 -0.16 -6.17 -17.32
N PRO A 167 -0.75 -6.16 -18.53
CA PRO A 167 -2.13 -6.58 -18.74
C PRO A 167 -2.42 -7.96 -18.17
N GLY A 168 -3.58 -8.09 -17.53
CA GLY A 168 -3.99 -9.33 -16.84
C GLY A 168 -3.45 -9.51 -15.42
N LEU A 169 -2.54 -8.66 -14.97
CA LEU A 169 -2.12 -8.61 -13.56
C LEU A 169 -3.02 -7.66 -12.76
N TRP A 170 -3.22 -7.97 -11.49
CA TRP A 170 -3.97 -7.09 -10.60
C TRP A 170 -3.12 -5.89 -10.17
N GLN A 171 -3.69 -4.71 -10.34
CA GLN A 171 -3.20 -3.43 -9.87
C GLN A 171 -3.91 -3.09 -8.56
N HIS A 172 -3.23 -2.46 -7.62
CA HIS A 172 -3.81 -2.01 -6.35
C HIS A 172 -3.72 -0.49 -6.25
N MET A 173 -4.86 0.18 -6.07
CA MET A 173 -4.94 1.65 -6.04
C MET A 173 -5.60 2.16 -4.76
N LYS A 174 -5.02 3.21 -4.19
CA LYS A 174 -5.60 4.00 -3.09
C LYS A 174 -5.70 5.45 -3.51
N ILE A 175 -6.86 6.05 -3.36
CA ILE A 175 -7.12 7.45 -3.68
C ILE A 175 -7.69 8.11 -2.42
N SER A 176 -7.16 9.27 -2.04
CA SER A 176 -7.79 10.14 -1.05
C SER A 176 -8.22 11.44 -1.69
N PHE A 177 -9.53 11.70 -1.61
CA PHE A 177 -10.19 12.81 -2.28
C PHE A 177 -10.81 13.77 -1.26
N GLN A 178 -10.61 15.06 -1.48
CA GLN A 178 -11.30 16.14 -0.79
C GLN A 178 -12.23 16.83 -1.78
N ALA A 179 -13.52 16.85 -1.49
CA ALA A 179 -14.52 17.50 -2.32
C ALA A 179 -14.35 19.04 -2.35
N PRO A 180 -14.86 19.73 -3.38
CA PRO A 180 -14.92 21.18 -3.36
C PRO A 180 -15.84 21.67 -2.23
N ARG A 181 -15.61 22.90 -1.75
CA ARG A 181 -16.41 23.53 -0.68
C ARG A 181 -17.19 24.71 -1.22
N PHE A 182 -18.37 24.93 -0.67
CA PHE A 182 -19.28 26.02 -1.06
C PHE A 182 -19.76 26.78 0.17
N ASP A 183 -20.01 28.08 0.01
CA ASP A 183 -20.66 28.89 1.05
C ASP A 183 -22.17 28.61 1.11
N GLY A 184 -22.86 29.23 2.07
CA GLY A 184 -24.31 29.10 2.23
C GLY A 184 -25.14 29.67 1.06
N LYS A 185 -24.52 30.37 0.10
CA LYS A 185 -25.14 30.88 -1.13
C LYS A 185 -24.85 29.98 -2.35
N GLY A 186 -24.12 28.88 -2.16
CA GLY A 186 -23.71 27.97 -3.22
C GLY A 186 -22.52 28.46 -4.05
N GLN A 187 -21.79 29.48 -3.60
CA GLN A 187 -20.56 29.93 -4.26
C GLN A 187 -19.39 29.07 -3.82
N LYS A 188 -18.55 28.61 -4.76
CA LYS A 188 -17.36 27.82 -4.44
C LYS A 188 -16.37 28.64 -3.62
N ILE A 189 -15.93 28.09 -2.49
CA ILE A 189 -14.95 28.70 -1.58
C ILE A 189 -13.64 27.91 -1.49
N SER A 190 -13.61 26.67 -1.97
CA SER A 190 -12.39 25.86 -2.08
C SER A 190 -12.53 24.82 -3.19
N ASN A 191 -11.45 24.58 -3.91
CA ASN A 191 -11.37 23.56 -4.95
C ASN A 191 -11.37 22.15 -4.36
N ALA A 192 -11.71 21.18 -5.20
CA ALA A 192 -11.48 19.79 -4.91
C ALA A 192 -9.96 19.51 -4.87
N LYS A 193 -9.54 18.48 -4.13
CA LYS A 193 -8.14 18.04 -4.09
C LYS A 193 -8.06 16.53 -4.13
N VAL A 194 -7.10 16.02 -4.89
CA VAL A 194 -6.60 14.66 -4.74
C VAL A 194 -5.44 14.73 -3.77
N LEU A 195 -5.71 14.37 -2.51
CA LEU A 195 -4.70 14.43 -1.44
C LEU A 195 -3.57 13.44 -1.70
N TYR A 196 -3.91 12.25 -2.19
CA TYR A 196 -2.91 11.33 -2.72
C TYR A 196 -3.54 10.31 -3.67
N VAL A 197 -2.70 9.75 -4.54
CA VAL A 197 -2.96 8.47 -5.21
C VAL A 197 -1.75 7.58 -5.01
N TRP A 198 -1.96 6.38 -4.46
CA TRP A 198 -0.97 5.31 -4.45
C TRP A 198 -1.36 4.26 -5.47
N LEU A 199 -0.39 3.81 -6.28
CA LEU A 199 -0.55 2.70 -7.22
C LEU A 199 0.57 1.68 -6.96
N ASN A 200 0.19 0.44 -6.68
CA ASN A 200 1.11 -0.67 -6.41
C ASN A 200 2.22 -0.35 -5.39
N GLY A 201 1.84 0.36 -4.32
CA GLY A 201 2.76 0.74 -3.24
C GLY A 201 3.59 2.00 -3.52
N VAL A 202 3.35 2.71 -4.62
CA VAL A 202 4.06 3.94 -4.99
C VAL A 202 3.13 5.15 -4.94
N LEU A 203 3.56 6.24 -4.30
CA LEU A 203 2.86 7.53 -4.33
C LEU A 203 3.05 8.17 -5.72
N ILE A 204 1.97 8.26 -6.49
CA ILE A 204 1.99 8.76 -7.87
C ILE A 204 1.33 10.14 -8.03
N GLN A 205 0.45 10.54 -7.11
CA GLN A 205 -0.11 11.88 -7.02
C GLN A 205 -0.09 12.31 -5.55
N ASP A 206 0.19 13.58 -5.28
CA ASP A 206 0.32 14.09 -3.91
C ASP A 206 -0.15 15.54 -3.83
N ASN A 207 -1.20 15.77 -3.06
CA ASN A 207 -1.83 17.06 -2.78
C ASN A 207 -2.12 17.92 -4.03
N VAL A 208 -2.70 17.31 -5.07
CA VAL A 208 -3.05 17.99 -6.31
C VAL A 208 -4.39 18.70 -6.17
N GLU A 209 -4.39 20.02 -6.35
CA GLU A 209 -5.61 20.84 -6.38
C GLU A 209 -6.24 20.81 -7.77
N LEU A 210 -7.56 20.64 -7.83
CA LEU A 210 -8.31 20.50 -9.06
C LEU A 210 -9.12 21.78 -9.33
N SER A 211 -8.76 22.52 -10.38
CA SER A 211 -9.43 23.79 -10.66
C SER A 211 -10.88 23.64 -11.16
N GLY A 212 -11.29 22.42 -11.52
CA GLY A 212 -12.64 22.06 -11.96
C GLY A 212 -12.71 20.66 -12.59
N PRO A 213 -13.87 20.26 -13.16
CA PRO A 213 -14.07 18.91 -13.69
C PRO A 213 -13.13 18.59 -14.85
N THR A 214 -12.66 17.34 -14.90
CA THR A 214 -11.87 16.80 -16.02
C THR A 214 -12.77 16.56 -17.24
N ARG A 215 -12.17 16.37 -18.41
CA ARG A 215 -12.92 15.96 -19.60
C ARG A 215 -13.67 14.66 -19.31
N GLY A 216 -14.84 14.53 -19.93
CA GLY A 216 -15.68 13.35 -19.78
C GLY A 216 -16.60 13.38 -18.57
N ALA A 217 -16.50 14.35 -17.65
CA ALA A 217 -17.41 14.52 -16.51
C ALA A 217 -18.90 14.43 -16.91
N PHE A 218 -19.72 13.78 -16.08
CA PHE A 218 -21.15 13.56 -16.39
C PHE A 218 -21.97 14.86 -16.41
N ASP A 219 -21.49 15.89 -15.71
CA ASP A 219 -21.97 17.27 -15.79
C ASP A 219 -20.80 18.26 -15.73
N LYS A 220 -21.06 19.54 -16.05
CA LYS A 220 -20.05 20.60 -16.00
C LYS A 220 -19.97 21.33 -14.64
N GLY A 221 -20.89 21.07 -13.71
CA GLY A 221 -21.06 21.87 -12.50
C GLY A 221 -20.47 21.19 -11.28
N GLU A 222 -19.58 21.85 -10.53
CA GLU A 222 -19.06 21.29 -9.29
C GLU A 222 -20.11 21.33 -8.17
N THR A 223 -20.16 20.27 -7.36
CA THR A 223 -21.07 20.15 -6.20
C THR A 223 -20.32 19.58 -5.01
N ALA A 224 -20.83 19.79 -3.79
CA ALA A 224 -20.19 19.28 -2.57
C ALA A 224 -20.16 17.75 -2.50
N THR A 225 -21.12 17.08 -3.15
CA THR A 225 -21.20 15.61 -3.23
C THR A 225 -21.50 15.14 -4.65
N GLY A 226 -21.10 13.91 -5.01
CA GLY A 226 -21.42 13.27 -6.28
C GLY A 226 -21.15 11.76 -6.27
N PRO A 227 -21.66 11.00 -7.26
CA PRO A 227 -21.46 9.55 -7.30
C PRO A 227 -20.01 9.20 -7.64
N LEU A 228 -19.54 8.02 -7.26
CA LEU A 228 -18.38 7.42 -7.91
C LEU A 228 -18.82 6.90 -9.28
N ARG A 229 -18.04 7.18 -10.33
CA ARG A 229 -18.28 6.64 -11.68
C ARG A 229 -17.08 5.84 -12.16
N LEU A 230 -17.36 4.67 -12.74
CA LEU A 230 -16.40 3.85 -13.46
C LEU A 230 -16.71 3.94 -14.96
N GLN A 231 -15.74 4.36 -15.76
CA GLN A 231 -15.92 4.49 -17.20
C GLN A 231 -15.99 3.11 -17.84
N GLY A 232 -17.09 2.86 -18.57
CA GLY A 232 -17.46 1.52 -19.05
C GLY A 232 -17.59 1.41 -20.56
N ASP A 233 -17.57 2.53 -21.28
CA ASP A 233 -17.81 2.61 -22.72
C ASP A 233 -16.54 2.53 -23.59
N HIS A 234 -15.36 2.45 -22.98
CA HIS A 234 -14.06 2.41 -23.68
C HIS A 234 -13.51 0.98 -23.79
N GLY A 235 -12.89 0.45 -22.73
CA GLY A 235 -12.16 -0.82 -22.78
C GLY A 235 -12.53 -1.83 -21.67
N ALA A 236 -12.02 -3.05 -21.83
CA ALA A 236 -12.30 -4.16 -20.93
C ALA A 236 -11.49 -4.09 -19.63
N VAL A 237 -12.18 -3.99 -18.48
CA VAL A 237 -11.58 -3.84 -17.15
C VAL A 237 -12.35 -4.66 -16.11
N ALA A 238 -11.66 -5.15 -15.09
CA ALA A 238 -12.24 -5.83 -13.94
C ALA A 238 -11.83 -5.14 -12.64
N PHE A 239 -12.71 -5.14 -11.64
CA PHE A 239 -12.50 -4.54 -10.32
C PHE A 239 -12.86 -5.54 -9.22
N ARG A 240 -12.12 -5.51 -8.12
CA ARG A 240 -12.46 -6.25 -6.89
C ARG A 240 -11.99 -5.49 -5.65
N ASN A 241 -12.35 -6.00 -4.48
CA ASN A 241 -11.91 -5.44 -3.19
C ASN A 241 -12.20 -3.93 -3.04
N ILE A 242 -13.31 -3.46 -3.64
CA ILE A 242 -13.66 -2.04 -3.64
C ILE A 242 -14.10 -1.64 -2.22
N ARG A 243 -13.40 -0.65 -1.67
CA ARG A 243 -13.67 -0.08 -0.35
C ARG A 243 -13.73 1.44 -0.45
N ILE A 244 -14.83 2.02 0.03
CA ILE A 244 -15.08 3.46 0.05
C ILE A 244 -15.32 3.88 1.49
N ILE A 245 -14.55 4.84 1.98
CA ILE A 245 -14.76 5.50 3.27
C ILE A 245 -15.26 6.90 3.00
N ASN A 246 -16.48 7.22 3.42
CA ASN A 246 -17.03 8.57 3.34
C ASN A 246 -16.66 9.36 4.60
N TYR A 247 -16.31 10.64 4.43
CA TYR A 247 -16.00 11.56 5.52
C TYR A 247 -16.99 12.73 5.52
N ASP A 248 -18.18 12.49 6.06
CA ASP A 248 -19.31 13.42 6.07
C ASP A 248 -19.67 13.94 7.46
N LYS A 249 -18.87 13.58 8.49
CA LYS A 249 -19.14 13.95 9.87
C LYS A 249 -18.30 15.14 10.32
N PRO A 250 -18.83 16.00 11.22
CA PRO A 250 -18.07 17.10 11.79
C PRO A 250 -16.84 16.60 12.54
N GLN A 251 -15.70 17.27 12.33
CA GLN A 251 -14.48 17.02 13.07
C GLN A 251 -14.66 17.33 14.57
N PRO A 252 -14.13 16.51 15.48
CA PRO A 252 -13.99 16.88 16.88
C PRO A 252 -13.29 18.23 17.08
N MET A 253 -13.68 18.97 18.12
CA MET A 253 -13.09 20.29 18.39
C MET A 253 -12.60 20.37 19.83
N LEU A 254 -11.46 21.03 20.03
CA LEU A 254 -10.97 21.32 21.37
C LEU A 254 -11.58 22.62 21.88
N SER A 255 -11.91 22.65 23.17
CA SER A 255 -12.38 23.85 23.86
C SER A 255 -11.84 23.92 25.29
N ASN A 256 -11.92 25.11 25.90
CA ASN A 256 -11.53 25.34 27.29
C ASN A 256 -10.09 24.92 27.63
N LEU A 257 -9.17 25.09 26.68
CA LEU A 257 -7.78 24.66 26.84
C LEU A 257 -7.03 25.50 27.88
N LYS A 258 -6.46 24.82 28.87
CA LYS A 258 -5.55 25.37 29.87
C LYS A 258 -4.25 24.59 29.88
N TYR A 259 -3.15 25.27 30.18
CA TYR A 259 -1.84 24.65 30.23
C TYR A 259 -1.06 25.03 31.50
N TRP A 260 -0.13 24.16 31.86
CA TRP A 260 0.87 24.35 32.91
C TRP A 260 2.21 23.82 32.44
N VAL A 261 3.27 24.58 32.68
CA VAL A 261 4.65 24.18 32.45
C VAL A 261 5.34 24.06 33.79
N TYR A 262 6.00 22.93 34.02
CA TYR A 262 6.82 22.69 35.21
C TYR A 262 8.26 22.46 34.77
N LYS A 263 9.22 22.96 35.54
CA LYS A 263 10.64 22.71 35.32
C LYS A 263 11.03 21.36 35.93
N GLY A 264 11.65 20.50 35.13
CA GLY A 264 11.99 19.10 35.44
C GLY A 264 11.39 18.15 34.39
N GLY A 265 12.22 17.29 33.79
CA GLY A 265 11.81 16.44 32.67
C GLY A 265 11.25 15.06 33.06
N ASP A 266 11.53 14.56 34.27
CA ASP A 266 11.03 13.26 34.77
C ASP A 266 10.02 13.45 35.91
N ILE A 267 9.12 14.44 35.78
CA ILE A 267 8.06 14.68 36.76
C ILE A 267 6.94 13.66 36.55
N SER A 268 6.64 12.84 37.58
CA SER A 268 5.57 11.86 37.51
C SER A 268 4.16 12.49 37.58
N MET A 269 3.14 11.70 37.23
CA MET A 269 1.73 12.11 37.17
C MET A 269 1.13 12.53 38.53
N ASP A 270 1.82 12.29 39.63
CA ASP A 270 1.41 12.76 40.96
C ASP A 270 2.37 13.78 41.56
N GLU A 271 3.61 13.85 41.08
CA GLU A 271 4.63 14.78 41.56
C GLU A 271 4.30 16.23 41.22
N TYR A 272 3.77 16.50 40.01
CA TYR A 272 3.46 17.86 39.58
C TYR A 272 2.52 18.60 40.55
N LYS A 273 1.66 17.87 41.27
CA LYS A 273 0.71 18.40 42.25
C LYS A 273 1.40 19.09 43.43
N LYS A 274 2.68 18.75 43.69
CA LYS A 274 3.52 19.33 44.75
C LYS A 274 4.42 20.45 44.24
N LEU A 275 4.43 20.71 42.94
CA LEU A 275 5.31 21.67 42.30
C LEU A 275 4.57 22.95 41.95
N LYS A 276 5.27 24.07 42.05
CA LYS A 276 4.80 25.34 41.51
C LYS A 276 5.05 25.34 40.00
N PRO A 277 4.05 25.66 39.15
CA PRO A 277 4.29 25.81 37.72
C PRO A 277 5.24 26.98 37.43
N GLU A 278 6.13 26.78 36.47
CA GLU A 278 6.99 27.83 35.88
C GLU A 278 6.12 28.83 35.11
N SER A 279 5.09 28.33 34.42
CA SER A 279 4.06 29.16 33.78
C SER A 279 2.74 28.39 33.64
N GLU A 280 1.63 29.12 33.59
CA GLU A 280 0.30 28.56 33.38
C GLU A 280 -0.59 29.57 32.64
N GLY A 281 -1.62 29.10 31.95
CA GLY A 281 -2.51 29.98 31.21
C GLY A 281 -3.59 29.25 30.41
N THR A 282 -4.30 30.02 29.58
CA THR A 282 -5.25 29.48 28.59
C THR A 282 -4.60 29.45 27.21
N SER A 283 -4.99 28.48 26.38
CA SER A 283 -4.54 28.40 24.99
C SER A 283 -5.72 28.27 24.03
N ARG A 284 -5.49 28.55 22.75
CA ARG A 284 -6.43 28.22 21.66
C ARG A 284 -6.03 26.95 20.91
N VAL A 285 -4.81 26.47 21.12
CA VAL A 285 -4.23 25.33 20.41
C VAL A 285 -3.39 24.47 21.36
N LEU A 286 -3.32 23.17 21.12
CA LEU A 286 -2.31 22.33 21.78
C LEU A 286 -0.97 22.57 21.09
N SER A 287 0.02 23.05 21.82
CA SER A 287 1.35 23.34 21.26
C SER A 287 2.44 23.13 22.31
N SER A 288 3.60 22.62 21.88
CA SER A 288 4.82 22.58 22.71
C SER A 288 5.37 23.98 23.02
N ASN A 289 5.06 24.99 22.19
CA ASN A 289 5.57 26.36 22.31
C ASN A 289 5.09 27.12 23.55
N GLN A 290 4.16 26.54 24.32
CA GLN A 290 3.80 27.11 25.63
C GLN A 290 4.95 26.97 26.63
N SER A 291 5.82 25.98 26.45
CA SER A 291 7.08 25.90 27.18
C SER A 291 8.11 26.83 26.55
N LYS A 292 8.69 27.73 27.36
CA LYS A 292 9.89 28.49 26.98
C LYS A 292 11.19 27.71 27.23
N LEU A 293 11.08 26.47 27.73
CA LEU A 293 12.20 25.59 28.01
C LEU A 293 12.41 24.64 26.82
N ASN A 294 13.66 24.49 26.39
CA ASN A 294 14.03 23.58 25.29
C ASN A 294 14.11 22.11 25.73
N ASN A 295 14.35 21.88 27.02
CA ASN A 295 14.44 20.56 27.62
C ASN A 295 14.07 20.62 29.10
N ASP A 296 13.97 19.44 29.72
CA ASP A 296 13.73 19.25 31.14
C ASP A 296 12.49 20.01 31.63
N PHE A 297 11.36 19.71 31.00
CA PHE A 297 10.07 20.26 31.41
C PHE A 297 8.96 19.22 31.33
N LEU A 298 7.90 19.46 32.10
CA LEU A 298 6.60 18.83 31.94
C LEU A 298 5.60 19.88 31.47
N LEU A 299 4.98 19.64 30.32
CA LEU A 299 3.85 20.41 29.79
C LEU A 299 2.57 19.61 29.99
N ARG A 300 1.63 20.18 30.75
CA ARG A 300 0.31 19.59 31.02
C ARG A 300 -0.77 20.45 30.40
N TYR A 301 -1.70 19.83 29.69
CA TYR A 301 -2.93 20.44 29.21
C TYR A 301 -4.17 19.82 29.83
N THR A 302 -5.20 20.63 30.00
CA THR A 302 -6.58 20.17 30.21
C THR A 302 -7.53 20.92 29.30
N GLY A 303 -8.68 20.32 29.02
CA GLY A 303 -9.75 20.95 28.25
C GLY A 303 -10.85 19.96 27.96
N ASN A 304 -11.71 20.29 26.99
CA ASN A 304 -12.75 19.39 26.51
C ASN A 304 -12.50 19.06 25.03
N ILE A 305 -12.71 17.79 24.66
CA ILE A 305 -12.91 17.39 23.28
C ILE A 305 -14.41 17.28 23.03
N GLN A 306 -14.91 18.11 22.11
CA GLN A 306 -16.29 18.10 21.69
C GLN A 306 -16.46 17.15 20.52
N VAL A 307 -17.30 16.14 20.70
CA VAL A 307 -17.64 15.12 19.70
C VAL A 307 -19.10 15.28 19.29
N LYS A 308 -19.39 15.27 17.98
CA LYS A 308 -20.76 15.37 17.47
C LYS A 308 -21.40 14.01 17.18
N GLU A 309 -20.60 13.01 16.87
CA GLU A 309 -21.05 11.67 16.51
C GLU A 309 -20.46 10.64 17.47
N ALA A 310 -21.30 9.82 18.09
CA ALA A 310 -20.84 8.76 18.98
C ALA A 310 -20.11 7.66 18.19
N GLY A 311 -19.09 7.05 18.81
CA GLY A 311 -18.39 5.88 18.28
C GLY A 311 -16.93 5.78 18.70
N GLU A 312 -16.19 4.93 18.00
CA GLU A 312 -14.78 4.65 18.31
C GLU A 312 -13.87 5.67 17.64
N TYR A 313 -13.15 6.44 18.46
CA TYR A 313 -12.15 7.41 18.01
C TYR A 313 -10.76 6.88 18.28
N ALA A 314 -9.87 7.03 17.29
CA ALA A 314 -8.46 6.70 17.38
C ALA A 314 -7.64 7.98 17.51
N PHE A 315 -6.69 7.99 18.45
CA PHE A 315 -5.79 9.10 18.71
C PHE A 315 -4.35 8.65 18.53
N LYS A 316 -3.52 9.52 17.95
CA LYS A 316 -2.06 9.35 17.93
C LYS A 316 -1.40 10.57 18.55
N LEU A 317 -0.56 10.33 19.55
CA LEU A 317 0.24 11.33 20.25
C LEU A 317 1.69 11.22 19.76
N SER A 318 2.31 12.34 19.44
CA SER A 318 3.73 12.47 19.13
C SER A 318 4.34 13.52 20.05
N VAL A 319 5.40 13.12 20.76
CA VAL A 319 6.15 13.87 21.76
C VAL A 319 7.66 13.56 21.64
N PRO A 320 8.30 13.89 20.51
CA PRO A 320 9.69 13.49 20.26
C PRO A 320 10.66 13.94 21.36
N GLY A 321 11.59 13.05 21.73
CA GLY A 321 12.54 13.29 22.81
C GLY A 321 11.95 13.29 24.21
N GLY A 322 10.74 12.76 24.38
CA GLY A 322 10.05 12.76 25.66
C GLY A 322 9.08 11.60 25.84
N LYS A 323 8.30 11.69 26.92
CA LYS A 323 7.23 10.76 27.28
C LYS A 323 5.89 11.48 27.25
N GLY A 324 4.85 10.80 26.76
CA GLY A 324 3.53 11.39 26.61
C GLY A 324 2.43 10.44 27.02
N ILE A 325 1.33 11.01 27.53
CA ILE A 325 0.10 10.30 27.90
C ILE A 325 -1.10 11.20 27.59
N PHE A 326 -2.17 10.60 27.07
CA PHE A 326 -3.40 11.31 26.75
C PHE A 326 -4.60 10.58 27.35
N ARG A 327 -5.37 11.31 28.16
CA ARG A 327 -6.52 10.80 28.91
C ARG A 327 -7.79 11.50 28.48
N ILE A 328 -8.87 10.74 28.36
CA ILE A 328 -10.22 11.27 28.20
C ILE A 328 -11.10 10.66 29.29
N ASN A 329 -11.91 11.48 29.96
CA ASN A 329 -12.75 11.08 31.09
C ASN A 329 -11.96 10.34 32.19
N GLY A 330 -10.70 10.74 32.43
CA GLY A 330 -9.81 10.13 33.41
C GLY A 330 -9.24 8.75 33.01
N THR A 331 -9.54 8.25 31.82
CA THR A 331 -9.02 6.96 31.32
C THR A 331 -7.89 7.19 30.32
N ASP A 332 -6.82 6.39 30.41
CA ASP A 332 -5.70 6.41 29.47
C ASP A 332 -6.18 5.96 28.09
N VAL A 333 -6.28 6.90 27.15
CA VAL A 333 -6.60 6.62 25.75
C VAL A 333 -5.34 6.31 24.98
N VAL A 334 -4.31 7.14 25.17
CA VAL A 334 -2.93 6.82 24.78
C VAL A 334 -2.16 6.58 26.07
N ALA A 335 -1.69 5.35 26.26
CA ALA A 335 -0.86 4.99 27.41
C ALA A 335 0.48 5.74 27.40
N LEU A 336 1.13 5.82 28.58
CA LEU A 336 2.44 6.43 28.72
C LEU A 336 3.44 5.77 27.76
N SER A 337 3.99 6.57 26.85
CA SER A 337 4.86 6.09 25.77
C SER A 337 5.97 7.08 25.46
N GLU A 338 7.11 6.56 25.00
CA GLU A 338 8.27 7.37 24.57
C GLU A 338 8.12 7.78 23.10
N ASN A 339 8.41 9.03 22.78
CA ASN A 339 8.36 9.67 21.45
C ASN A 339 6.98 9.71 20.77
N ALA A 340 6.21 8.63 20.82
CA ALA A 340 4.87 8.57 20.26
C ALA A 340 4.07 7.42 20.88
N GLY A 341 2.75 7.56 20.84
CA GLY A 341 1.81 6.54 21.25
C GLY A 341 0.51 6.64 20.46
N GLN A 342 -0.29 5.59 20.51
CA GLN A 342 -1.62 5.57 19.90
C GLN A 342 -2.59 4.77 20.75
N GLY A 343 -3.87 5.06 20.60
CA GLY A 343 -4.92 4.26 21.21
C GLY A 343 -6.31 4.70 20.80
N LYS A 344 -7.32 4.00 21.32
CA LYS A 344 -8.70 4.15 20.91
C LYS A 344 -9.63 4.25 22.10
N VAL A 345 -10.74 4.96 21.94
CA VAL A 345 -11.75 5.13 22.97
C VAL A 345 -13.14 5.26 22.36
N GLN A 346 -14.14 4.71 23.04
CA GLN A 346 -15.54 4.92 22.69
C GLN A 346 -16.02 6.24 23.29
N LEU A 347 -16.48 7.16 22.46
CA LEU A 347 -16.99 8.48 22.87
C LEU A 347 -18.47 8.61 22.52
N GLN A 348 -19.21 9.33 23.35
CA GLN A 348 -20.58 9.71 23.07
C GLN A 348 -20.60 11.08 22.38
N ALA A 349 -21.74 11.49 21.84
CA ALA A 349 -21.90 12.87 21.42
C ALA A 349 -21.90 13.78 22.66
N GLY A 350 -21.10 14.86 22.65
CA GLY A 350 -20.98 15.80 23.75
C GLY A 350 -19.54 16.24 24.02
N ASP A 351 -19.36 16.88 25.17
CA ASP A 351 -18.06 17.32 25.64
C ASP A 351 -17.44 16.27 26.56
N HIS A 352 -16.19 15.91 26.30
CA HIS A 352 -15.43 14.98 27.12
C HIS A 352 -14.18 15.68 27.69
N PRO A 353 -14.03 15.80 29.02
CA PRO A 353 -12.81 16.34 29.60
C PRO A 353 -11.61 15.46 29.24
N PHE A 354 -10.49 16.11 28.93
CA PHE A 354 -9.22 15.44 28.65
C PHE A 354 -8.07 16.03 29.47
N GLU A 355 -7.03 15.20 29.64
CA GLU A 355 -5.72 15.63 30.13
C GLU A 355 -4.63 15.12 29.19
N LEU A 356 -3.64 15.96 28.90
CA LEU A 356 -2.47 15.59 28.12
C LEU A 356 -1.22 15.96 28.89
N PHE A 357 -0.25 15.07 28.95
CA PHE A 357 1.05 15.32 29.53
C PHE A 357 2.14 15.06 28.49
N TYR A 358 3.12 15.95 28.47
CA TYR A 358 4.32 15.83 27.65
C TYR A 358 5.53 16.18 28.52
N SER A 359 6.31 15.16 28.86
CA SER A 359 7.55 15.25 29.62
C SER A 359 8.74 15.20 28.67
N LYS A 360 9.54 16.26 28.60
CA LYS A 360 10.65 16.39 27.65
C LYS A 360 11.99 16.33 28.39
N THR A 361 12.81 15.33 28.07
CA THR A 361 14.08 15.03 28.75
C THR A 361 15.29 14.91 27.82
N VAL A 362 15.08 14.66 26.53
CA VAL A 362 16.18 14.45 25.58
C VAL A 362 16.61 15.77 24.96
N ASP A 363 17.81 16.23 25.29
CA ASP A 363 18.35 17.54 24.91
C ASP A 363 18.49 17.79 23.40
N TRP A 364 18.88 16.79 22.62
CA TRP A 364 19.11 16.92 21.17
C TRP A 364 17.83 16.97 20.33
N ALA A 365 16.69 16.55 20.87
CA ALA A 365 15.40 16.58 20.17
C ALA A 365 14.69 17.92 20.39
N LYS A 366 14.16 18.54 19.33
CA LYS A 366 13.38 19.78 19.44
C LYS A 366 12.01 19.51 20.11
N PRO A 367 11.54 20.35 21.04
CA PRO A 367 10.23 20.16 21.66
C PRO A 367 9.07 20.22 20.67
N ALA A 368 8.26 19.17 20.63
CA ALA A 368 7.12 19.10 19.75
C ALA A 368 5.96 18.33 20.35
N LEU A 369 4.75 18.70 19.94
CA LEU A 369 3.52 18.07 20.38
C LEU A 369 2.56 17.88 19.19
N GLY A 370 2.42 16.64 18.75
CA GLY A 370 1.44 16.21 17.76
C GLY A 370 0.31 15.44 18.42
N LEU A 371 -0.94 15.81 18.20
CA LEU A 371 -2.09 14.98 18.54
C LEU A 371 -3.02 14.89 17.34
N THR A 372 -3.19 13.71 16.76
CA THR A 372 -4.19 13.47 15.70
C THR A 372 -5.40 12.73 16.25
N VAL A 373 -6.53 12.88 15.56
CA VAL A 373 -7.74 12.10 15.80
C VAL A 373 -8.36 11.64 14.48
N ALA A 374 -8.85 10.41 14.46
CA ALA A 374 -9.71 9.85 13.43
C ALA A 374 -10.93 9.20 14.09
N GLY A 375 -12.06 9.14 13.39
CA GLY A 375 -13.30 8.59 13.94
C GLY A 375 -14.32 8.22 12.88
N PRO A 376 -15.54 7.81 13.29
CA PRO A 376 -16.60 7.45 12.36
C PRO A 376 -16.95 8.62 11.43
N GLY A 377 -16.69 8.46 10.14
CA GLY A 377 -16.92 9.50 9.13
C GLY A 377 -16.03 10.75 9.28
N VAL A 378 -14.93 10.65 10.04
CA VAL A 378 -13.95 11.73 10.22
C VAL A 378 -12.57 11.24 9.81
N ARG A 379 -12.02 11.84 8.75
CA ARG A 379 -10.64 11.58 8.28
C ARG A 379 -9.66 11.98 9.36
N GLU A 380 -8.52 11.27 9.48
CA GLU A 380 -7.46 11.67 10.40
C GLU A 380 -7.02 13.12 10.16
N TYR A 381 -7.00 13.93 11.21
CA TYR A 381 -6.48 15.30 11.17
C TYR A 381 -5.82 15.68 12.50
N LEU A 382 -5.08 16.78 12.47
CA LEU A 382 -4.31 17.29 13.60
C LEU A 382 -5.18 18.17 14.51
N LEU A 383 -5.18 17.85 15.82
CA LEU A 383 -5.80 18.65 16.88
C LEU A 383 -4.83 19.64 17.55
N SER A 384 -3.52 19.39 17.42
CA SER A 384 -2.45 20.29 17.87
C SER A 384 -2.01 21.24 16.76
N ASP A 385 -1.08 22.13 17.07
CA ASP A 385 -0.40 22.91 16.03
C ASP A 385 0.51 21.99 15.19
N ALA A 386 0.86 22.47 13.99
CA ALA A 386 1.76 21.78 13.09
C ALA A 386 3.23 21.80 13.56
N ASN A 387 3.51 22.25 14.79
CA ASN A 387 4.85 22.22 15.38
C ASN A 387 5.18 20.82 15.92
N VAL A 388 5.18 19.87 14.99
CA VAL A 388 5.72 18.53 15.19
C VAL A 388 7.21 18.56 14.87
N SER A 389 8.03 17.92 15.71
CA SER A 389 9.47 17.82 15.51
C SER A 389 9.64 16.81 14.40
N ASN A 390 9.61 17.31 13.17
CA ASN A 390 10.32 16.66 12.11
C ASN A 390 11.78 16.72 12.58
N ASN A 391 12.36 15.57 12.96
CA ASN A 391 13.81 15.41 12.82
C ASN A 391 14.18 16.06 11.48
N ASP A 392 15.19 16.94 11.47
CA ASP A 392 15.47 17.79 10.32
C ASP A 392 15.33 16.96 9.04
N PRO A 393 14.38 17.29 8.15
CA PRO A 393 14.04 16.43 7.02
C PRO A 393 15.32 16.13 6.26
N VAL A 394 15.71 14.85 6.23
CA VAL A 394 16.87 14.42 5.46
C VAL A 394 16.43 14.39 4.03
N ASP A 395 17.04 15.24 3.21
CA ASP A 395 16.86 15.17 1.77
C ASP A 395 17.27 13.76 1.31
N PRO A 396 16.38 13.04 0.59
CA PRO A 396 16.66 11.66 0.25
C PRO A 396 17.86 11.58 -0.70
N ILE A 397 18.76 10.64 -0.45
CA ILE A 397 19.92 10.38 -1.30
C ILE A 397 19.48 9.40 -2.39
N ILE A 398 18.92 9.94 -3.47
CA ILE A 398 18.40 9.15 -4.59
C ILE A 398 19.51 8.84 -5.60
N ILE A 399 19.64 7.57 -5.96
CA ILE A 399 20.45 7.11 -7.08
C ILE A 399 19.52 6.95 -8.29
N SER A 400 19.77 7.69 -9.36
CA SER A 400 19.08 7.51 -10.63
C SER A 400 19.85 6.52 -11.53
N ALA A 401 19.14 5.87 -12.45
CA ALA A 401 19.72 4.97 -13.44
C ALA A 401 19.54 5.52 -14.86
N ALA A 402 20.13 6.69 -15.15
CA ALA A 402 20.09 7.30 -16.48
C ALA A 402 20.85 6.47 -17.55
N SER A 403 21.74 5.58 -17.09
CA SER A 403 22.36 4.50 -17.85
C SER A 403 22.24 3.20 -17.05
N ASN A 404 22.67 2.08 -17.62
CA ASN A 404 22.81 0.85 -16.84
C ASN A 404 23.75 1.13 -15.65
N THR A 405 23.26 0.86 -14.45
CA THR A 405 23.87 1.30 -13.19
C THR A 405 23.90 0.13 -12.22
N ILE A 406 25.00 -0.09 -11.52
CA ILE A 406 25.14 -1.19 -10.58
C ILE A 406 25.53 -0.67 -9.20
N VAL A 407 24.75 -1.03 -8.18
CA VAL A 407 24.99 -0.65 -6.78
C VAL A 407 24.96 -1.90 -5.92
N ARG A 408 26.01 -2.12 -5.14
CA ARG A 408 26.02 -3.17 -4.11
C ARG A 408 25.56 -2.58 -2.80
N SER A 409 24.61 -3.24 -2.16
CA SER A 409 24.04 -2.84 -0.88
C SER A 409 23.28 -4.01 -0.29
N PHE A 410 22.98 -3.94 1.01
CA PHE A 410 21.99 -4.82 1.58
C PHE A 410 20.62 -4.51 1.01
N SER A 411 19.80 -5.54 0.82
CA SER A 411 18.43 -5.40 0.34
C SER A 411 17.49 -6.12 1.30
N ASP A 412 16.53 -5.39 1.85
CA ASP A 412 15.55 -5.93 2.78
C ASP A 412 14.31 -6.40 2.03
N LEU A 413 13.91 -7.63 2.32
CA LEU A 413 12.70 -8.26 1.79
C LEU A 413 11.64 -8.37 2.90
N PRO A 414 10.35 -8.52 2.55
CA PRO A 414 9.30 -8.76 3.53
C PRO A 414 9.61 -9.93 4.46
N GLY A 415 9.16 -9.82 5.71
CA GLY A 415 9.42 -10.83 6.75
C GLY A 415 10.77 -10.71 7.46
N GLY A 416 11.46 -9.56 7.33
CA GLY A 416 12.72 -9.30 8.04
C GLY A 416 13.93 -10.05 7.45
N ILE A 417 13.85 -10.45 6.18
CA ILE A 417 14.93 -11.14 5.47
C ILE A 417 15.85 -10.08 4.89
N ARG A 418 17.14 -10.12 5.24
CA ARG A 418 18.17 -9.25 4.68
C ARG A 418 19.05 -10.02 3.71
N VAL A 419 19.09 -9.57 2.45
CA VAL A 419 20.03 -10.05 1.44
C VAL A 419 21.33 -9.27 1.61
N THR A 420 22.36 -9.92 2.14
CA THR A 420 23.64 -9.29 2.48
C THR A 420 24.60 -9.19 1.30
N HIS A 421 24.42 -10.02 0.27
CA HIS A 421 25.23 -10.00 -0.95
C HIS A 421 24.39 -9.57 -2.16
N GLY A 422 23.59 -8.52 -1.98
CA GLY A 422 22.73 -7.94 -2.99
C GLY A 422 23.51 -7.10 -4.03
N VAL A 423 23.16 -7.29 -5.30
CA VAL A 423 23.58 -6.43 -6.40
C VAL A 423 22.34 -5.87 -7.06
N ASN A 424 22.12 -4.56 -6.91
CA ASN A 424 21.04 -3.84 -7.55
C ASN A 424 21.48 -3.38 -8.93
N VAL A 425 20.69 -3.74 -9.94
CA VAL A 425 20.95 -3.42 -11.34
C VAL A 425 19.84 -2.49 -11.83
N GLY A 426 20.25 -1.26 -12.12
CA GLY A 426 19.43 -0.18 -12.64
C GLY A 426 19.56 -0.08 -14.16
N SER A 427 18.53 0.44 -14.82
CA SER A 427 18.49 0.61 -16.27
C SER A 427 17.73 1.88 -16.66
N PRO A 428 17.99 2.47 -17.84
CA PRO A 428 17.24 3.63 -18.32
C PRO A 428 15.78 3.31 -18.69
N GLY A 429 15.43 2.02 -18.82
CA GLY A 429 14.06 1.57 -19.08
C GLY A 429 13.15 1.58 -17.83
N LEU A 430 13.62 2.14 -16.71
CA LEU A 430 12.91 2.20 -15.43
C LEU A 430 12.41 0.84 -14.92
N LEU A 431 13.11 -0.23 -15.29
CA LEU A 431 12.94 -1.57 -14.73
C LEU A 431 14.27 -2.04 -14.15
N HIS A 432 14.21 -2.51 -12.91
CA HIS A 432 15.38 -2.72 -12.07
C HIS A 432 15.23 -4.03 -11.31
N TYR A 433 16.34 -4.62 -10.88
CA TYR A 433 16.29 -5.85 -10.09
C TYR A 433 17.43 -5.95 -9.07
N THR A 434 17.19 -6.74 -8.03
CA THR A 434 18.21 -7.14 -7.06
C THR A 434 18.58 -8.60 -7.32
N TYR A 435 19.86 -8.85 -7.56
CA TYR A 435 20.44 -10.17 -7.67
C TYR A 435 21.11 -10.57 -6.34
N ASP A 436 20.81 -11.77 -5.84
CA ASP A 436 21.45 -12.34 -4.66
C ASP A 436 22.65 -13.20 -5.07
N LEU A 437 23.86 -12.69 -4.80
CA LEU A 437 25.10 -13.40 -5.13
C LEU A 437 25.29 -14.69 -4.34
N ASP A 438 24.63 -14.91 -3.20
CA ASP A 438 24.77 -16.14 -2.41
C ASP A 438 23.88 -17.27 -2.90
N LYS A 439 22.85 -16.95 -3.68
CA LYS A 439 21.83 -17.90 -4.15
C LYS A 439 21.77 -18.03 -5.66
N GLY A 440 22.34 -17.07 -6.40
CA GLY A 440 22.37 -17.09 -7.85
C GLY A 440 21.01 -16.76 -8.49
N MET A 441 20.20 -15.95 -7.83
CA MET A 441 18.82 -15.64 -8.26
C MET A 441 18.52 -14.15 -8.19
N ILE A 442 17.48 -13.71 -8.90
CA ILE A 442 16.84 -12.42 -8.68
C ILE A 442 15.83 -12.58 -7.54
N VAL A 443 15.83 -11.64 -6.59
CA VAL A 443 14.97 -11.68 -5.38
C VAL A 443 13.89 -10.59 -5.37
N ALA A 444 14.13 -9.50 -6.10
CA ALA A 444 13.19 -8.41 -6.25
C ALA A 444 13.37 -7.78 -7.63
N ILE A 445 12.26 -7.33 -8.21
CA ILE A 445 12.23 -6.55 -9.46
C ILE A 445 11.26 -5.39 -9.24
N TRP A 446 11.56 -4.21 -9.77
CA TRP A 446 10.67 -3.07 -9.61
C TRP A 446 10.69 -2.12 -10.81
N ARG A 447 9.57 -1.41 -10.98
CA ARG A 447 9.38 -0.38 -12.00
C ARG A 447 9.35 1.01 -11.37
N GLY A 448 10.02 1.98 -11.99
CA GLY A 448 10.04 3.37 -11.54
C GLY A 448 11.46 3.86 -11.24
N GLY A 449 11.62 4.66 -10.19
CA GLY A 449 12.94 5.12 -9.72
C GLY A 449 13.83 3.98 -9.24
N PHE A 450 15.14 4.16 -9.38
CA PHE A 450 16.12 3.11 -9.07
C PHE A 450 16.26 2.86 -7.57
N LEU A 451 17.04 3.66 -6.84
CA LEU A 451 17.27 3.41 -5.41
C LEU A 451 17.18 4.69 -4.57
N ASP A 452 16.57 4.55 -3.40
CA ASP A 452 16.80 5.41 -2.25
C ASP A 452 17.96 4.81 -1.42
N ALA A 453 19.10 5.50 -1.42
CA ALA A 453 20.30 5.14 -0.69
C ALA A 453 20.44 5.89 0.64
N THR A 454 19.42 6.65 1.06
CA THR A 454 19.42 7.36 2.35
C THR A 454 19.75 6.43 3.52
N PRO A 455 19.16 5.22 3.66
CA PRO A 455 19.50 4.33 4.77
C PRO A 455 20.95 3.85 4.74
N MET A 456 21.58 3.82 3.56
CA MET A 456 22.98 3.38 3.39
C MET A 456 23.98 4.50 3.66
N TRP A 457 23.67 5.74 3.26
CA TRP A 457 24.66 6.83 3.14
C TRP A 457 24.42 8.02 4.06
N HIS A 458 23.28 8.10 4.74
CA HIS A 458 23.03 9.14 5.74
C HIS A 458 23.48 8.69 7.14
N ASP A 459 24.26 9.55 7.81
CA ASP A 459 24.84 9.30 9.14
C ASP A 459 25.62 7.97 9.21
N ARG A 460 25.36 7.10 10.19
CA ARG A 460 26.06 5.81 10.32
C ARG A 460 25.62 4.77 9.28
N GLY A 461 24.44 4.98 8.69
CA GLY A 461 23.77 4.06 7.79
C GLY A 461 23.52 2.66 8.37
N ASP A 462 22.73 1.85 7.69
CA ASP A 462 22.56 0.43 7.99
C ASP A 462 23.06 -0.49 6.85
N GLY A 463 23.67 0.12 5.83
CA GLY A 463 24.19 -0.56 4.64
C GLY A 463 23.13 -0.94 3.61
N SER A 464 21.85 -0.59 3.82
CA SER A 464 20.75 -0.98 2.94
C SER A 464 20.31 0.14 1.99
N SER A 465 19.89 -0.26 0.78
CA SER A 465 19.16 0.63 -0.12
C SER A 465 17.73 0.14 -0.31
N ARG A 466 16.81 1.04 -0.66
CA ARG A 466 15.40 0.73 -0.91
C ARG A 466 15.05 1.00 -2.37
N PRO A 467 14.27 0.12 -3.02
CA PRO A 467 13.69 0.44 -4.32
C PRO A 467 12.87 1.74 -4.26
N ALA A 468 13.04 2.61 -5.25
CA ALA A 468 12.29 3.88 -5.35
C ALA A 468 11.04 3.78 -6.26
N GLY A 469 10.56 2.56 -6.51
CA GLY A 469 9.45 2.26 -7.42
C GLY A 469 8.55 1.11 -6.95
N SER A 470 7.69 0.63 -7.85
CA SER A 470 6.71 -0.44 -7.59
C SER A 470 7.40 -1.80 -7.58
N VAL A 471 7.55 -2.39 -6.40
CA VAL A 471 8.34 -3.62 -6.18
C VAL A 471 7.49 -4.87 -6.26
N GLN A 472 8.01 -5.87 -6.96
CA GLN A 472 7.61 -7.27 -6.85
C GLN A 472 8.75 -8.08 -6.21
N TYR A 473 8.48 -8.60 -5.02
CA TYR A 473 9.35 -9.56 -4.35
C TYR A 473 9.06 -10.97 -4.89
N LEU A 474 10.11 -11.76 -5.14
CA LEU A 474 10.01 -13.11 -5.71
C LEU A 474 10.02 -14.23 -4.64
N GLY A 475 9.58 -13.88 -3.43
CA GLY A 475 9.50 -14.78 -2.28
C GLY A 475 10.79 -14.84 -1.45
N LYS A 476 10.90 -15.89 -0.62
CA LYS A 476 12.09 -16.13 0.20
C LYS A 476 13.23 -16.65 -0.70
N PRO A 477 14.44 -16.07 -0.64
CA PRO A 477 15.55 -16.53 -1.47
C PRO A 477 15.94 -17.99 -1.19
N VAL A 478 16.12 -18.77 -2.25
CA VAL A 478 16.59 -20.17 -2.27
C VAL A 478 17.65 -20.32 -3.38
N PRO A 479 18.54 -21.32 -3.33
CA PRO A 479 19.48 -21.56 -4.44
C PRO A 479 18.74 -21.68 -5.78
N ALA A 480 19.22 -21.00 -6.82
CA ALA A 480 18.56 -21.01 -8.12
C ALA A 480 18.63 -22.38 -8.81
N ILE A 481 19.69 -23.13 -8.56
CA ILE A 481 19.92 -24.47 -9.11
C ILE A 481 20.10 -25.46 -7.96
N GLU A 482 19.42 -26.59 -8.03
CA GLU A 482 19.55 -27.70 -7.08
C GLU A 482 19.65 -29.03 -7.84
N LYS A 483 20.41 -29.98 -7.29
CA LYS A 483 20.44 -31.35 -7.78
C LYS A 483 19.39 -32.18 -7.05
N LEU A 484 18.31 -32.53 -7.74
CA LEU A 484 17.24 -33.33 -7.18
C LEU A 484 17.39 -34.81 -7.59
N HIS A 485 17.17 -35.72 -6.64
CA HIS A 485 17.17 -37.16 -6.93
C HIS A 485 15.89 -37.59 -7.66
N ASP A 486 14.79 -36.89 -7.41
CA ASP A 486 13.55 -36.94 -8.19
C ASP A 486 12.83 -35.59 -8.11
N ALA A 487 11.77 -35.42 -8.91
CA ALA A 487 11.07 -34.16 -9.04
C ALA A 487 10.24 -33.75 -7.80
N ASN A 488 10.12 -34.60 -6.78
CA ASN A 488 9.42 -34.32 -5.53
C ASN A 488 10.36 -34.02 -4.36
N ALA A 489 11.68 -34.19 -4.55
CA ALA A 489 12.68 -33.88 -3.54
C ALA A 489 12.59 -32.43 -3.06
N ALA A 490 12.72 -32.22 -1.74
CA ALA A 490 12.67 -30.89 -1.15
C ALA A 490 13.77 -29.96 -1.72
N TRP A 491 13.42 -28.69 -1.96
CA TRP A 491 14.39 -27.70 -2.41
C TRP A 491 15.30 -27.26 -1.25
N GLY A 492 16.60 -27.12 -1.51
CA GLY A 492 17.56 -26.64 -0.52
C GLY A 492 17.22 -25.23 -0.03
N LEU A 493 17.40 -24.96 1.26
CA LEU A 493 17.19 -23.61 1.82
C LEU A 493 18.43 -22.71 1.61
N ASP A 494 19.59 -23.33 1.43
CA ASP A 494 20.86 -22.66 1.20
C ASP A 494 21.78 -23.46 0.29
N THR A 495 22.93 -22.87 -0.02
CA THR A 495 23.90 -23.42 -0.96
C THR A 495 24.87 -24.41 -0.31
N ALA A 496 24.65 -24.83 0.95
CA ALA A 496 25.48 -25.84 1.59
C ALA A 496 25.43 -27.16 0.81
N GLY A 497 26.58 -27.83 0.68
CA GLY A 497 26.68 -29.10 -0.06
C GLY A 497 26.67 -28.97 -1.59
N THR A 498 26.32 -27.79 -2.14
CA THR A 498 26.29 -27.57 -3.60
C THR A 498 27.67 -27.21 -4.18
N GLY A 499 28.64 -26.84 -3.34
CA GLY A 499 29.92 -26.29 -3.80
C GLY A 499 29.81 -24.91 -4.43
N TYR A 500 28.72 -24.17 -4.14
CA TYR A 500 28.46 -22.85 -4.68
C TYR A 500 29.62 -21.88 -4.40
N LYS A 501 30.08 -21.19 -5.45
CA LYS A 501 31.09 -20.14 -5.34
C LYS A 501 30.72 -18.96 -6.25
N PRO A 502 30.34 -17.79 -5.71
CA PRO A 502 30.12 -16.61 -6.55
C PRO A 502 31.45 -16.20 -7.21
N LYS A 503 31.38 -15.82 -8.49
CA LYS A 503 32.52 -15.33 -9.28
C LYS A 503 32.34 -13.88 -9.73
N GLY A 504 31.32 -13.19 -9.21
CA GLY A 504 31.00 -11.81 -9.57
C GLY A 504 30.20 -11.72 -10.86
N TYR A 505 30.43 -10.67 -11.65
CA TYR A 505 29.78 -10.44 -12.94
C TYR A 505 30.78 -9.87 -13.95
N VAL A 506 30.49 -10.06 -15.22
CA VAL A 506 31.18 -9.41 -16.35
C VAL A 506 30.18 -8.49 -17.04
N LEU A 507 30.59 -7.26 -17.33
CA LEU A 507 29.77 -6.29 -18.06
C LEU A 507 29.89 -6.51 -19.56
N ASN A 508 28.78 -6.40 -20.28
CA ASN A 508 28.80 -6.30 -21.73
C ASN A 508 29.12 -4.85 -22.18
N ALA A 509 29.06 -4.58 -23.47
CA ALA A 509 29.34 -3.25 -24.03
C ALA A 509 28.34 -2.15 -23.59
N ASP A 510 27.18 -2.56 -23.07
CA ASP A 510 26.12 -1.66 -22.59
C ASP A 510 26.09 -1.58 -21.05
N ASP A 511 27.14 -2.02 -20.36
CA ASP A 511 27.22 -2.07 -18.89
C ASP A 511 26.16 -2.96 -18.21
N VAL A 512 25.58 -3.92 -18.94
CA VAL A 512 24.66 -4.93 -18.39
C VAL A 512 25.46 -6.11 -17.82
N PRO A 513 25.24 -6.51 -16.56
CA PRO A 513 25.99 -7.60 -15.94
C PRO A 513 25.49 -8.98 -16.35
N ALA A 514 26.44 -9.87 -16.68
CA ALA A 514 26.26 -11.31 -16.67
C ALA A 514 26.94 -11.90 -15.44
N PHE A 515 26.15 -12.41 -14.50
CA PHE A 515 26.62 -13.00 -13.26
C PHE A 515 27.25 -14.37 -13.50
N LYS A 516 28.30 -14.66 -12.75
CA LYS A 516 29.10 -15.88 -12.86
C LYS A 516 29.15 -16.56 -11.51
N TYR A 517 28.93 -17.87 -11.49
CA TYR A 517 29.15 -18.68 -10.29
C TYR A 517 29.52 -20.11 -10.66
N LEU A 518 30.06 -20.84 -9.69
CA LEU A 518 30.24 -22.28 -9.76
C LEU A 518 29.15 -22.93 -8.92
N ILE A 519 28.50 -24.00 -9.39
CA ILE A 519 27.64 -24.86 -8.57
C ILE A 519 27.75 -26.31 -9.05
N TYR A 520 27.83 -27.26 -8.12
CA TYR A 520 28.13 -28.68 -8.38
C TYR A 520 29.34 -28.91 -9.30
N GLY A 521 30.35 -28.02 -9.20
CA GLY A 521 31.54 -28.06 -10.05
C GLY A 521 31.36 -27.52 -11.47
N ILE A 522 30.19 -26.95 -11.79
CA ILE A 522 29.84 -26.44 -13.12
C ILE A 522 29.86 -24.90 -13.11
N PRO A 523 30.61 -24.26 -14.02
CA PRO A 523 30.48 -22.83 -14.26
C PRO A 523 29.12 -22.47 -14.87
N VAL A 524 28.46 -21.48 -14.29
CA VAL A 524 27.18 -20.93 -14.76
C VAL A 524 27.37 -19.47 -15.19
N ASN A 525 26.75 -19.14 -16.33
CA ASN A 525 26.53 -17.78 -16.80
C ASN A 525 25.04 -17.44 -16.64
N ASP A 526 24.74 -16.43 -15.84
CA ASP A 526 23.38 -15.91 -15.61
C ASP A 526 23.31 -14.48 -16.13
N ALA A 527 22.77 -14.31 -17.33
CA ALA A 527 22.59 -13.02 -17.97
C ALA A 527 21.14 -12.59 -17.86
N SER A 528 20.90 -11.35 -17.43
CA SER A 528 19.57 -10.76 -17.32
C SER A 528 19.55 -9.43 -18.06
N THR A 529 18.60 -9.27 -18.96
CA THR A 529 18.46 -8.10 -19.85
C THR A 529 17.04 -7.59 -19.81
N LEU A 530 16.84 -6.31 -20.14
CA LEU A 530 15.50 -5.77 -20.26
C LEU A 530 14.83 -6.25 -21.55
N MET A 531 13.54 -6.56 -21.45
CA MET A 531 12.67 -6.67 -22.61
C MET A 531 12.38 -5.29 -23.21
N ASP A 532 11.85 -5.27 -24.44
CA ASP A 532 11.46 -4.02 -25.10
C ASP A 532 10.57 -3.16 -24.19
N LYS A 533 10.82 -1.84 -24.20
CA LYS A 533 10.15 -0.84 -23.35
C LYS A 533 10.14 -1.16 -21.84
N GLY A 534 11.06 -2.00 -21.35
CA GLY A 534 11.08 -2.40 -19.94
C GLY A 534 9.85 -3.20 -19.50
N GLN A 535 9.24 -3.97 -20.41
CA GLN A 535 8.07 -4.80 -20.14
C GLN A 535 8.34 -5.97 -19.19
N GLY A 536 9.61 -6.37 -19.06
CA GLY A 536 10.02 -7.44 -18.16
C GLY A 536 11.52 -7.64 -18.19
N ILE A 537 11.99 -8.65 -17.46
CA ILE A 537 13.39 -9.09 -17.47
C ILE A 537 13.48 -10.40 -18.24
N HIS A 538 14.26 -10.39 -19.31
CA HIS A 538 14.64 -11.58 -20.06
C HIS A 538 15.92 -12.18 -19.47
N ARG A 539 15.86 -13.44 -19.05
CA ARG A 539 16.95 -14.15 -18.37
C ARG A 539 17.44 -15.32 -19.21
N GLU A 540 18.75 -15.43 -19.32
CA GLU A 540 19.45 -16.55 -19.95
C GLU A 540 20.43 -17.19 -18.97
N ILE A 541 20.17 -18.45 -18.63
CA ILE A 541 21.00 -19.27 -17.76
C ILE A 541 21.72 -20.31 -18.62
N THR A 542 23.04 -20.26 -18.66
CA THR A 542 23.87 -21.18 -19.44
C THR A 542 24.86 -21.90 -18.54
N LEU A 543 24.85 -23.23 -18.61
CA LEU A 543 25.79 -24.13 -17.93
C LEU A 543 26.92 -24.49 -18.90
N ALA A 544 28.16 -24.45 -18.44
CA ALA A 544 29.31 -24.80 -19.27
C ALA A 544 29.27 -26.26 -19.76
N ASN A 545 28.77 -27.18 -18.92
CA ASN A 545 28.59 -28.59 -19.21
C ASN A 545 27.27 -29.08 -18.59
N GLY A 546 26.66 -30.10 -19.18
CA GLY A 546 25.46 -30.72 -18.62
C GLY A 546 25.77 -31.70 -17.50
N VAL A 547 24.93 -31.68 -16.46
CA VAL A 547 24.95 -32.64 -15.36
C VAL A 547 23.53 -33.10 -15.10
N ASP A 548 23.37 -34.42 -14.97
CA ASP A 548 22.06 -35.03 -14.74
C ASP A 548 21.51 -34.69 -13.34
N GLY A 549 20.19 -34.53 -13.29
CA GLY A 549 19.44 -34.26 -12.06
C GLY A 549 19.44 -32.80 -11.62
N LEU A 550 19.95 -31.86 -12.43
CA LEU A 550 19.85 -30.44 -12.12
C LEU A 550 18.49 -29.86 -12.51
N PHE A 551 17.92 -29.09 -11.58
CA PHE A 551 16.72 -28.31 -11.78
C PHE A 551 17.02 -26.83 -11.51
N TYR A 552 16.28 -25.96 -12.17
CA TYR A 552 16.23 -24.52 -11.92
C TYR A 552 14.92 -24.15 -11.25
N HIS A 553 14.96 -23.31 -10.22
CA HIS A 553 13.80 -22.80 -9.52
C HIS A 553 13.35 -21.46 -10.12
N LEU A 554 12.13 -21.43 -10.69
CA LEU A 554 11.60 -20.27 -11.39
C LEU A 554 10.74 -19.38 -10.48
N ALA A 555 9.90 -19.97 -9.64
CA ALA A 555 9.02 -19.26 -8.73
C ALA A 555 8.47 -20.17 -7.62
N SER A 556 8.08 -19.59 -6.50
CA SER A 556 7.21 -20.24 -5.50
C SER A 556 5.99 -19.36 -5.23
N GLY A 557 4.84 -19.96 -4.94
CA GLY A 557 3.60 -19.24 -4.68
C GLY A 557 2.37 -20.06 -5.00
N ASN A 558 1.24 -19.39 -5.26
CA ASN A 558 0.10 -19.98 -5.95
C ASN A 558 0.32 -19.85 -7.46
N ILE A 559 0.31 -20.95 -8.21
CA ILE A 559 0.77 -20.97 -9.60
C ILE A 559 -0.36 -21.44 -10.53
N GLU A 560 -0.74 -20.58 -11.46
CA GLU A 560 -1.73 -20.86 -12.49
C GLU A 560 -1.03 -21.02 -13.85
N THR A 561 -1.29 -22.12 -14.55
CA THR A 561 -0.76 -22.35 -15.91
C THR A 561 -1.72 -21.75 -16.93
N LEU A 562 -1.25 -20.76 -17.71
CA LEU A 562 -2.06 -20.05 -18.69
C LEU A 562 -1.91 -20.57 -20.12
N GLY A 563 -0.99 -21.52 -20.35
CA GLY A 563 -0.67 -22.07 -21.66
C GLY A 563 0.49 -21.33 -22.34
N ASN A 564 1.01 -21.88 -23.44
CA ASN A 564 2.14 -21.31 -24.22
C ASN A 564 3.38 -20.96 -23.36
N GLY A 565 3.65 -21.75 -22.32
CA GLY A 565 4.77 -21.51 -21.41
C GLY A 565 4.59 -20.35 -20.44
N LEU A 566 3.40 -19.75 -20.34
CA LEU A 566 3.08 -18.64 -19.43
C LEU A 566 2.44 -19.15 -18.13
N TYR A 567 2.91 -18.61 -17.01
CA TYR A 567 2.48 -18.94 -15.65
C TYR A 567 2.18 -17.66 -14.88
N ALA A 568 1.03 -17.59 -14.21
CA ALA A 568 0.71 -16.52 -13.28
C ALA A 568 1.03 -16.92 -11.85
N ILE A 569 1.70 -16.04 -11.12
CA ILE A 569 2.15 -16.31 -9.76
C ILE A 569 1.43 -15.40 -8.76
N ASP A 570 1.06 -15.98 -7.61
CA ASP A 570 0.47 -15.32 -6.44
C ASP A 570 -0.70 -14.41 -6.82
N ASP A 571 -1.78 -15.04 -7.29
CA ASP A 571 -3.01 -14.35 -7.68
C ASP A 571 -2.76 -13.24 -8.72
N LYS A 572 -2.01 -13.61 -9.78
CA LYS A 572 -1.68 -12.73 -10.90
C LYS A 572 -0.97 -11.45 -10.44
N SER A 573 0.03 -11.60 -9.57
CA SER A 573 0.93 -10.52 -9.15
C SER A 573 2.06 -10.28 -10.17
N TYR A 574 2.53 -11.35 -10.83
CA TYR A 574 3.49 -11.31 -11.93
C TYR A 574 3.38 -12.57 -12.79
N TYR A 575 4.03 -12.57 -13.96
CA TYR A 575 4.14 -13.75 -14.81
C TYR A 575 5.57 -14.27 -14.94
N ILE A 576 5.68 -15.58 -15.11
CA ILE A 576 6.86 -16.25 -15.66
C ILE A 576 6.50 -16.80 -17.03
N ARG A 577 7.33 -16.51 -18.05
CA ARG A 577 7.18 -17.10 -19.38
C ARG A 577 8.44 -17.86 -19.76
N ILE A 578 8.31 -19.15 -20.07
CA ILE A 578 9.43 -19.94 -20.61
C ILE A 578 9.58 -19.61 -22.10
N ASP A 579 10.74 -19.09 -22.49
CA ASP A 579 11.01 -18.68 -23.88
C ASP A 579 11.73 -19.79 -24.66
N ASP A 580 12.74 -20.41 -24.04
CA ASP A 580 13.45 -21.58 -24.59
C ASP A 580 14.00 -22.45 -23.45
N ALA A 581 13.67 -23.74 -23.46
CA ALA A 581 14.16 -24.71 -22.48
C ALA A 581 14.86 -25.93 -23.13
N GLY A 582 15.20 -25.86 -24.42
CA GLY A 582 15.86 -26.96 -25.12
C GLY A 582 15.09 -28.29 -25.09
N GLY A 583 13.75 -28.22 -25.05
CA GLY A 583 12.85 -29.38 -24.95
C GLY A 583 12.55 -29.84 -23.51
N ALA A 584 13.18 -29.26 -22.49
CA ALA A 584 12.81 -29.52 -21.09
C ALA A 584 11.40 -29.00 -20.79
N LYS A 585 10.68 -29.71 -19.91
CA LYS A 585 9.32 -29.35 -19.51
C LYS A 585 9.33 -28.81 -18.08
N PRO A 586 8.73 -27.63 -17.83
CA PRO A 586 8.52 -27.14 -16.47
C PRO A 586 7.54 -28.04 -15.70
N LEU A 587 7.71 -28.06 -14.38
CA LEU A 587 6.88 -28.78 -13.43
C LEU A 587 6.36 -27.81 -12.38
N VAL A 588 5.05 -27.83 -12.15
CA VAL A 588 4.42 -27.22 -10.97
C VAL A 588 4.20 -28.33 -9.95
N ARG A 589 4.72 -28.15 -8.73
CA ARG A 589 4.61 -29.14 -7.64
C ARG A 589 4.23 -28.47 -6.33
N ASP A 590 3.60 -29.22 -5.43
CA ASP A 590 3.35 -28.78 -4.06
C ASP A 590 4.58 -29.04 -3.18
N ALA A 591 5.05 -28.03 -2.45
CA ALA A 591 6.17 -28.10 -1.53
C ALA A 591 5.97 -27.12 -0.37
N ASN A 592 6.12 -27.60 0.87
CA ASN A 592 6.05 -26.77 2.10
C ASN A 592 4.77 -25.91 2.21
N GLY A 593 3.63 -26.41 1.74
CA GLY A 593 2.34 -25.70 1.79
C GLY A 593 2.18 -24.59 0.75
N LYS A 594 3.05 -24.52 -0.26
CA LYS A 594 2.94 -23.67 -1.45
C LYS A 594 3.22 -24.48 -2.71
N GLN A 595 3.03 -23.88 -3.89
CA GLN A 595 3.51 -24.48 -5.13
C GLN A 595 4.89 -23.92 -5.51
N GLU A 596 5.68 -24.73 -6.21
CA GLU A 596 6.95 -24.36 -6.84
C GLU A 596 6.86 -24.63 -8.34
N LEU A 597 7.36 -23.69 -9.15
CA LEU A 597 7.60 -23.87 -10.57
C LEU A 597 9.09 -24.13 -10.76
N ILE A 598 9.43 -25.35 -11.18
CA ILE A 598 10.80 -25.78 -11.40
C ILE A 598 10.96 -26.35 -12.81
N ILE A 599 12.18 -26.38 -13.34
CA ILE A 599 12.43 -26.95 -14.67
C ILE A 599 13.78 -27.67 -14.70
N PRO A 600 13.88 -28.88 -15.31
CA PRO A 600 15.18 -29.50 -15.56
C PRO A 600 16.08 -28.58 -16.40
N ILE A 601 17.36 -28.48 -16.05
CA ILE A 601 18.33 -27.68 -16.81
C ILE A 601 19.58 -28.51 -17.10
N GLN A 602 19.90 -28.67 -18.39
CA GLN A 602 21.13 -29.36 -18.82
C GLN A 602 22.16 -28.40 -19.40
N LYS A 603 21.76 -27.45 -20.24
CA LYS A 603 22.71 -26.56 -20.92
C LYS A 603 22.29 -25.11 -20.91
N LYS A 604 21.05 -24.83 -21.32
CA LYS A 604 20.53 -23.49 -21.47
C LYS A 604 19.07 -23.44 -21.02
N LEU A 605 18.70 -22.36 -20.35
CA LEU A 605 17.33 -22.00 -20.05
C LEU A 605 17.17 -20.51 -20.30
N THR A 606 16.15 -20.15 -21.08
CA THR A 606 15.76 -18.78 -21.33
C THR A 606 14.31 -18.58 -20.93
N TYR A 607 14.06 -17.57 -20.10
CA TYR A 607 12.73 -17.24 -19.60
C TYR A 607 12.60 -15.76 -19.28
N SER A 608 11.38 -15.28 -19.21
CA SER A 608 11.06 -13.89 -18.90
C SER A 608 10.27 -13.77 -17.61
N ILE A 609 10.57 -12.74 -16.82
CA ILE A 609 9.78 -12.31 -15.66
C ILE A 609 9.05 -11.02 -16.06
N ILE A 610 7.72 -11.08 -16.09
CA ILE A 610 6.87 -10.00 -16.59
C ILE A 610 6.08 -9.40 -15.44
N LEU A 611 6.09 -8.06 -15.35
CA LEU A 611 5.58 -7.26 -14.25
C LEU A 611 4.64 -6.18 -14.69
#